data_AF-A0A9X2FC23-F1
#
_entry.id   AF-A0A9X2FC23-F1
#
_cell.length_a   1.000
_cell.length_b   1.000
_cell.length_c   1.000
_cell.angle_alpha   90.00
_cell.angle_beta   90.00
_cell.angle_gamma   90.00
#
_symmetry.space_group_name_H-M   'P 1'
#
loop_
_entity.id
_entity.type
_entity.pdbx_description
1 polymer ?
#
loop_
_entity_poly.entity_id
_entity_poly.type
_entity_poly.pdbx_seq_one_letter_code
_entity_poly.pdbx_strand_id
1 'polypeptide(L)'
;MRTDVPEKLIKIVEEIDSRGEANLTRLTVLKKWFEAPRRLQPFALWVAARATSRKDKTKGEAAQLFAESRSLLAGLDRLGDDLDRPAARALYDRLRMFQSEYRNDRWGQIRIVHHWQLVLVEKGLAIALSGAPHPSEGYKLAADYCQNYDPKYGNSLNGPSSTKVLEIVRWMSTHEALEGEQ
;
A
#
# COMPACT_ATOMS: atom_id res chain seq x y z
N MET A 1 -21.64 2.26 -2.56
CA MET A 1 -22.17 0.96 -3.06
C MET A 1 -21.32 -0.17 -2.49
N ARG A 2 -21.92 -1.07 -1.72
CA ARG A 2 -21.21 -2.24 -1.16
C ARG A 2 -20.84 -3.21 -2.29
N THR A 3 -19.61 -3.72 -2.30
CA THR A 3 -19.14 -4.69 -3.30
C THR A 3 -18.92 -6.06 -2.66
N ASP A 4 -18.75 -7.10 -3.47
CA ASP A 4 -18.37 -8.45 -3.02
C ASP A 4 -16.83 -8.64 -2.89
N VAL A 5 -16.07 -7.54 -2.97
CA VAL A 5 -14.60 -7.58 -2.95
C VAL A 5 -14.05 -7.99 -1.58
N PRO A 6 -14.55 -7.49 -0.43
CA PRO A 6 -14.09 -7.96 0.88
C PRO A 6 -14.23 -9.47 1.05
N GLU A 7 -15.36 -10.06 0.63
CA GLU A 7 -15.61 -11.50 0.70
C GLU A 7 -14.65 -12.28 -0.21
N LYS A 8 -14.31 -11.75 -1.39
CA LYS A 8 -13.29 -12.35 -2.26
C LYS A 8 -11.89 -12.33 -1.65
N LEU A 9 -11.54 -11.28 -0.88
CA LEU A 9 -10.27 -11.21 -0.17
C LEU A 9 -10.20 -12.23 0.98
N ILE A 10 -11.32 -12.44 1.69
CA ILE A 10 -11.41 -13.49 2.72
C ILE A 10 -11.14 -14.88 2.12
N LYS A 11 -11.70 -15.17 0.93
CA LYS A 11 -11.41 -16.41 0.19
C LYS A 11 -9.96 -16.57 -0.27
N ILE A 12 -9.17 -15.50 -0.30
CA ILE A 12 -7.72 -15.58 -0.54
C ILE A 12 -7.01 -16.03 0.73
N VAL A 13 -7.40 -15.49 1.89
CA VAL A 13 -6.88 -15.90 3.20
C VAL A 13 -7.17 -17.38 3.46
N GLU A 14 -8.40 -17.84 3.23
CA GLU A 14 -8.78 -19.25 3.35
C GLU A 14 -7.96 -20.17 2.43
N GLU A 15 -7.60 -19.69 1.22
CA GLU A 15 -6.73 -20.44 0.31
C GLU A 15 -5.31 -20.54 0.87
N ILE A 16 -4.75 -19.44 1.39
CA ILE A 16 -3.42 -19.43 2.01
C ILE A 16 -3.39 -20.38 3.21
N ASP A 17 -4.43 -20.34 4.06
CA ASP A 17 -4.48 -21.17 5.27
C ASP A 17 -4.59 -22.67 4.93
N SER A 18 -5.27 -23.02 3.84
CA SER A 18 -5.46 -24.41 3.41
C SER A 18 -4.32 -24.97 2.53
N ARG A 19 -3.70 -24.14 1.69
CA ARG A 19 -2.69 -24.56 0.70
C ARG A 19 -1.28 -24.06 1.00
N GLY A 20 -1.13 -23.15 1.95
CA GLY A 20 0.12 -22.47 2.28
C GLY A 20 0.41 -21.24 1.41
N GLU A 21 -0.24 -21.11 0.24
CA GLU A 21 -0.10 -19.96 -0.65
C GLU A 21 -1.35 -19.68 -1.49
N ALA A 22 -1.41 -18.47 -2.05
CA ALA A 22 -2.35 -18.07 -3.08
C ALA A 22 -1.66 -17.18 -4.13
N ASN A 23 -2.13 -17.23 -5.38
CA ASN A 23 -1.53 -16.42 -6.44
C ASN A 23 -1.75 -14.92 -6.18
N LEU A 24 -0.69 -14.11 -6.28
CA LEU A 24 -0.73 -12.66 -6.08
C LEU A 24 -1.76 -11.96 -6.98
N THR A 25 -1.97 -12.47 -8.20
CA THR A 25 -2.97 -11.94 -9.15
C THR A 25 -4.41 -12.05 -8.63
N ARG A 26 -4.69 -12.87 -7.60
CA ARG A 26 -6.02 -12.89 -6.97
C ARG A 26 -6.39 -11.55 -6.35
N LEU A 27 -5.43 -10.70 -5.98
CA LEU A 27 -5.69 -9.33 -5.50
C LEU A 27 -6.23 -8.39 -6.59
N THR A 28 -6.23 -8.79 -7.87
CA THR A 28 -6.80 -7.96 -8.96
C THR A 28 -8.28 -7.64 -8.76
N VAL A 29 -9.00 -8.41 -7.93
CA VAL A 29 -10.37 -8.12 -7.51
C VAL A 29 -10.52 -6.72 -6.89
N LEU A 30 -9.45 -6.17 -6.30
CA LEU A 30 -9.42 -4.82 -5.73
C LEU A 30 -9.64 -3.72 -6.77
N LYS A 31 -9.31 -3.96 -8.05
CA LYS A 31 -9.53 -2.96 -9.11
C LYS A 31 -10.99 -2.52 -9.16
N LYS A 32 -11.92 -3.48 -9.05
CA LYS A 32 -13.36 -3.21 -9.01
C LYS A 32 -13.76 -2.35 -7.81
N TRP A 33 -13.11 -2.53 -6.67
CA TRP A 33 -13.40 -1.72 -5.49
C TRP A 33 -12.94 -0.27 -5.66
N PHE A 34 -11.80 -0.05 -6.31
CA PHE A 34 -11.24 1.27 -6.59
C PHE A 34 -11.90 2.02 -7.74
N GLU A 35 -12.82 1.41 -8.49
CA GLU A 35 -13.66 2.11 -9.48
C GLU A 35 -14.63 3.09 -8.83
N ALA A 36 -15.01 2.86 -7.56
CA ALA A 36 -15.83 3.81 -6.84
C ALA A 36 -15.01 5.07 -6.48
N PRO A 37 -15.56 6.28 -6.70
CA PRO A 37 -14.91 7.52 -6.32
C PRO A 37 -14.50 7.54 -4.85
N ARG A 38 -13.45 8.30 -4.51
CA ARG A 38 -12.97 8.51 -3.13
C ARG A 38 -12.48 7.27 -2.37
N ARG A 39 -12.26 6.14 -3.03
CA ARG A 39 -11.69 4.93 -2.38
C ARG A 39 -10.19 4.79 -2.55
N LEU A 40 -9.68 5.10 -3.75
CA LEU A 40 -8.29 4.82 -4.12
C LEU A 40 -7.29 5.71 -3.38
N GLN A 41 -7.52 7.02 -3.30
CA GLN A 41 -6.59 7.94 -2.62
C GLN A 41 -6.55 7.70 -1.10
N PRO A 42 -7.69 7.55 -0.38
CA PRO A 42 -7.65 7.19 1.04
C PRO A 42 -6.98 5.84 1.30
N PHE A 43 -7.21 4.84 0.44
CA PHE A 43 -6.50 3.56 0.55
C PHE A 43 -4.99 3.74 0.44
N ALA A 44 -4.53 4.56 -0.51
CA ALA A 44 -3.11 4.82 -0.71
C ALA A 44 -2.46 5.50 0.50
N LEU A 45 -3.15 6.47 1.10
CA LEU A 45 -2.71 7.12 2.34
C LEU A 45 -2.72 6.17 3.53
N TRP A 46 -3.74 5.31 3.65
CA TRP A 46 -3.80 4.29 4.68
C TRP A 46 -2.63 3.28 4.57
N VAL A 47 -2.31 2.79 3.37
CA VAL A 47 -1.15 1.91 3.15
C VAL A 47 0.14 2.61 3.55
N ALA A 48 0.31 3.88 3.15
CA ALA A 48 1.48 4.67 3.53
C ALA A 48 1.59 4.83 5.06
N ALA A 49 0.50 5.19 5.73
CA ALA A 49 0.46 5.32 7.19
C ALA A 49 0.80 3.99 7.87
N ARG A 50 0.22 2.89 7.38
CA ARG A 50 0.48 1.54 7.89
C ARG A 50 1.94 1.14 7.74
N ALA A 51 2.57 1.47 6.62
CA ALA A 51 3.99 1.21 6.38
C ALA A 51 4.91 1.94 7.39
N THR A 52 4.54 3.16 7.82
CA THR A 52 5.30 3.91 8.84
C THR A 52 5.14 3.39 10.26
N SER A 53 4.03 2.70 10.54
CA SER A 53 3.69 2.18 11.89
C SER A 53 4.50 0.94 12.29
N ARG A 54 5.15 0.28 11.33
CA ARG A 54 5.93 -0.93 11.58
C ARG A 54 7.23 -0.56 12.30
N LYS A 55 7.50 -1.29 13.39
CA LYS A 55 8.68 -1.08 14.24
C LYS A 55 9.91 -1.73 13.60
N ASP A 56 10.53 -1.03 12.66
CA ASP A 56 11.88 -1.36 12.20
C ASP A 56 12.90 -0.45 12.87
N LYS A 57 14.06 -1.01 13.26
CA LYS A 57 15.18 -0.24 13.80
C LYS A 57 15.85 0.51 12.65
N THR A 58 15.40 1.73 12.38
CA THR A 58 15.97 2.61 11.35
C THR A 58 16.90 3.64 11.98
N LYS A 59 17.93 4.05 11.23
CA LYS A 59 18.92 5.05 11.63
C LYS A 59 19.17 6.01 10.48
N GLY A 60 19.75 7.18 10.77
CA GLY A 60 20.14 8.16 9.76
C GLY A 60 18.95 8.71 8.98
N GLU A 61 19.14 8.94 7.68
CA GLU A 61 18.15 9.54 6.79
C GLU A 61 16.83 8.75 6.75
N ALA A 62 16.88 7.41 6.76
CA ALA A 62 15.67 6.60 6.79
C ALA A 62 14.79 6.90 8.02
N ALA A 63 15.40 7.09 9.19
CA ALA A 63 14.66 7.41 10.42
C ALA A 63 13.99 8.79 10.34
N GLN A 64 14.64 9.76 9.72
CA GLN A 64 14.08 11.10 9.47
C GLN A 64 12.89 11.02 8.51
N LEU A 65 13.03 10.30 7.39
CA LEU A 65 11.95 10.09 6.43
C LEU A 65 10.74 9.39 7.07
N PHE A 66 10.95 8.42 7.97
CA PHE A 66 9.86 7.83 8.73
C PHE A 66 9.17 8.82 9.66
N ALA A 67 9.93 9.66 10.37
CA ALA A 67 9.36 10.66 11.27
C ALA A 67 8.51 11.68 10.50
N GLU A 68 9.02 12.18 9.38
CA GLU A 68 8.29 13.09 8.50
C GLU A 68 7.04 12.44 7.91
N SER A 69 7.15 11.19 7.45
CA SER A 69 6.01 10.45 6.93
C SER A 69 4.93 10.26 7.98
N ARG A 70 5.29 9.91 9.23
CA ARG A 70 4.33 9.80 10.33
C ARG A 70 3.67 11.14 10.65
N SER A 71 4.46 12.22 10.66
CA SER A 71 3.94 13.56 10.93
C SER A 71 2.95 14.01 9.87
N LEU A 72 3.25 13.80 8.59
CA LEU A 72 2.39 14.17 7.48
C LEU A 72 1.10 13.33 7.45
N LEU A 73 1.21 12.02 7.74
CA LEU A 73 0.10 11.07 7.61
C LEU A 73 -0.75 10.95 8.90
N ALA A 74 -0.39 11.65 9.97
CA ALA A 74 -1.12 11.61 11.22
C ALA A 74 -2.55 12.13 11.03
N GLY A 75 -3.55 11.29 11.28
CA GLY A 75 -4.98 11.63 11.17
C GLY A 75 -5.58 11.45 9.78
N LEU A 76 -4.76 11.37 8.72
CA LEU A 76 -5.24 11.24 7.32
C LEU A 76 -5.86 9.88 6.98
N ASP A 77 -5.96 8.96 7.94
CA ASP A 77 -6.68 7.70 7.79
C ASP A 77 -8.20 7.85 7.97
N ARG A 78 -8.67 9.05 8.35
CA ARG A 78 -10.08 9.41 8.44
C ARG A 78 -10.55 10.06 7.13
N LEU A 79 -11.75 9.68 6.70
CA LEU A 79 -12.39 10.24 5.52
C LEU A 79 -12.49 11.76 5.60
N GLY A 80 -11.91 12.46 4.63
CA GLY A 80 -12.14 13.89 4.43
C GLY A 80 -11.09 14.84 4.98
N ASP A 81 -9.98 14.35 5.53
CA ASP A 81 -8.87 15.23 5.91
C ASP A 81 -8.04 15.63 4.68
N ASP A 82 -7.80 16.93 4.54
CA ASP A 82 -7.03 17.50 3.43
C ASP A 82 -5.54 17.23 3.63
N LEU A 83 -4.98 16.41 2.75
CA LEU A 83 -3.54 16.23 2.62
C LEU A 83 -2.88 17.59 2.28
N ASP A 84 -1.94 18.04 3.10
CA ASP A 84 -1.04 19.15 2.74
C ASP A 84 -0.24 18.77 1.49
N ARG A 85 -0.75 19.17 0.32
CA ARG A 85 -0.19 18.80 -0.99
C ARG A 85 1.25 19.29 -1.18
N PRO A 86 1.60 20.55 -0.84
CA PRO A 86 3.00 21.00 -0.85
C PRO A 86 3.91 20.12 0.00
N ALA A 87 3.56 19.85 1.26
CA ALA A 87 4.37 19.02 2.15
C ALA A 87 4.48 17.57 1.64
N ALA A 88 3.38 17.01 1.16
CA ALA A 88 3.34 15.69 0.56
C ALA A 88 4.20 15.57 -0.69
N ARG A 89 4.22 16.60 -1.55
CA ARG A 89 5.11 16.65 -2.73
C ARG A 89 6.57 16.67 -2.30
N ALA A 90 6.94 17.55 -1.37
CA ALA A 90 8.31 17.65 -0.87
C ALA A 90 8.80 16.33 -0.25
N LEU A 91 7.96 15.67 0.55
CA LEU A 91 8.28 14.37 1.12
C LEU A 91 8.40 13.28 0.03
N TYR A 92 7.49 13.27 -0.95
CA TYR A 92 7.56 12.34 -2.08
C TYR A 92 8.88 12.48 -2.85
N ASP A 93 9.32 13.70 -3.16
CA ASP A 93 10.56 13.92 -3.89
C ASP A 93 11.79 13.45 -3.10
N ARG A 94 11.80 13.67 -1.77
CA ARG A 94 12.85 13.16 -0.88
C ARG A 94 12.86 11.64 -0.76
N LEU A 95 11.70 11.01 -0.62
CA LEU A 95 11.59 9.55 -0.63
C LEU A 95 12.09 8.97 -1.95
N ARG A 96 11.76 9.61 -3.07
CA ARG A 96 12.22 9.20 -4.40
C ARG A 96 13.74 9.31 -4.52
N MET A 97 14.33 10.39 -4.04
CA MET A 97 15.78 10.62 -4.00
C MET A 97 16.50 9.62 -3.10
N PHE A 98 15.99 9.35 -1.90
CA PHE A 98 16.53 8.32 -1.01
C PHE A 98 16.58 6.93 -1.67
N GLN A 99 15.67 6.68 -2.60
CA GLN A 99 15.55 5.42 -3.34
C GLN A 99 16.06 5.55 -4.79
N SER A 100 16.80 6.61 -5.14
CA SER A 100 17.19 6.90 -6.54
C SER A 100 18.46 6.21 -6.97
N GLU A 101 18.96 5.23 -6.22
CA GLU A 101 20.07 4.40 -6.68
C GLU A 101 19.54 3.41 -7.73
N TYR A 102 20.25 3.34 -8.86
CA TYR A 102 19.93 2.43 -9.94
C TYR A 102 21.16 1.60 -10.29
N ARG A 103 20.96 0.31 -10.52
CA ARG A 103 21.97 -0.59 -11.03
C ARG A 103 21.59 -1.04 -12.43
N ASN A 104 22.56 -0.99 -13.34
CA ASN A 104 22.41 -1.63 -14.65
C ASN A 104 22.72 -3.12 -14.53
N ASP A 105 21.79 -3.96 -14.98
CA ASP A 105 21.97 -5.39 -15.17
C ASP A 105 21.76 -5.74 -16.65
N ARG A 106 22.03 -6.99 -17.04
CA ARG A 106 21.83 -7.53 -18.40
C ARG A 106 20.41 -7.33 -18.94
N TRP A 107 19.43 -7.10 -18.06
CA TRP A 107 18.02 -6.92 -18.40
C TRP A 107 17.52 -5.46 -18.29
N GLY A 108 18.41 -4.50 -18.03
CA GLY A 108 18.10 -3.07 -17.98
C GLY A 108 18.45 -2.40 -16.65
N GLN A 109 17.95 -1.18 -16.47
CA GLN A 109 18.16 -0.38 -15.26
C GLN A 109 17.17 -0.79 -14.17
N ILE A 110 17.68 -1.28 -13.03
CA ILE A 110 16.89 -1.73 -11.89
C ILE A 110 17.08 -0.74 -10.74
N ARG A 111 15.97 -0.28 -10.16
CA ARG A 111 15.99 0.56 -8.95
C ARG A 111 16.42 -0.28 -7.74
N ILE A 112 17.41 0.18 -7.00
CA ILE A 112 17.80 -0.41 -5.72
C ILE A 112 16.83 0.10 -4.65
N VAL A 113 16.16 -0.83 -3.98
CA VAL A 113 15.26 -0.49 -2.87
C VAL A 113 16.04 -0.57 -1.56
N HIS A 114 16.33 0.58 -0.96
CA HIS A 114 17.01 0.68 0.34
C HIS A 114 16.08 0.32 1.50
N HIS A 115 14.80 0.65 1.40
CA HIS A 115 13.83 0.35 2.45
C HIS A 115 12.41 0.16 1.88
N TRP A 116 11.89 -1.07 1.96
CA TRP A 116 10.59 -1.42 1.37
C TRP A 116 9.43 -0.59 1.92
N GLN A 117 9.38 -0.38 3.23
CA GLN A 117 8.30 0.42 3.83
C GLN A 117 8.30 1.88 3.36
N LEU A 118 9.47 2.49 3.08
CA LEU A 118 9.54 3.84 2.51
C LEU A 118 9.10 3.86 1.04
N VAL A 119 9.31 2.78 0.29
CA VAL A 119 8.74 2.63 -1.06
C VAL A 119 7.22 2.56 -1.02
N LEU A 120 6.63 1.90 -0.02
CA LEU A 120 5.17 1.89 0.15
C LEU A 120 4.62 3.29 0.45
N VAL A 121 5.33 4.09 1.26
CA VAL A 121 4.98 5.50 1.49
C VAL A 121 5.09 6.29 0.19
N GLU A 122 6.20 6.15 -0.54
CA GLU A 122 6.42 6.82 -1.83
C GLU A 122 5.30 6.53 -2.83
N LYS A 123 4.94 5.25 -3.02
CA LYS A 123 3.84 4.83 -3.91
C LYS A 123 2.48 5.35 -3.43
N GLY A 124 2.22 5.34 -2.13
CA GLY A 124 1.00 5.89 -1.54
C GLY A 124 0.83 7.38 -1.82
N LEU A 125 1.89 8.16 -1.58
CA LEU A 125 1.91 9.60 -1.88
C LEU A 125 1.79 9.89 -3.38
N ALA A 126 2.41 9.08 -4.24
CA ALA A 126 2.28 9.23 -5.70
C ALA A 126 0.82 9.13 -6.16
N ILE A 127 0.06 8.15 -5.64
CA ILE A 127 -1.37 7.99 -5.93
C ILE A 127 -2.19 9.14 -5.36
N ALA A 128 -1.94 9.52 -4.10
CA ALA A 128 -2.66 10.61 -3.44
C ALA A 128 -2.46 11.98 -4.13
N LEU A 129 -1.27 12.23 -4.65
CA LEU A 129 -0.91 13.44 -5.37
C LEU A 129 -1.37 13.42 -6.85
N SER A 130 -1.75 12.26 -7.38
CA SER A 130 -2.27 12.13 -8.74
C SER A 130 -3.65 12.79 -8.86
N GLY A 131 -3.88 13.51 -9.97
CA GLY A 131 -5.17 14.12 -10.26
C GLY A 131 -6.25 13.10 -10.70
N ALA A 132 -5.83 11.96 -11.26
CA ALA A 132 -6.72 10.92 -11.77
C ALA A 132 -6.04 9.54 -11.67
N PRO A 133 -5.85 9.01 -10.46
CA PRO A 133 -5.20 7.71 -10.30
C PRO A 133 -6.06 6.57 -10.86
N HIS A 134 -5.43 5.60 -11.49
CA HIS A 134 -6.10 4.46 -12.12
C HIS A 134 -6.26 3.30 -11.12
N PRO A 135 -7.38 2.55 -11.11
CA PRO A 135 -7.60 1.41 -10.18
C PRO A 135 -6.47 0.38 -10.12
N SER A 136 -5.79 0.16 -11.25
CA SER A 136 -4.60 -0.71 -11.33
C SER A 136 -3.44 -0.26 -10.43
N GLU A 137 -3.30 1.03 -10.13
CA GLU A 137 -2.29 1.56 -9.21
C GLU A 137 -2.59 1.13 -7.77
N GLY A 138 -3.87 1.16 -7.36
CA GLY A 138 -4.30 0.67 -6.05
C GLY A 138 -4.08 -0.83 -5.88
N TYR A 139 -4.39 -1.62 -6.92
CA TYR A 139 -4.08 -3.06 -6.94
C TYR A 139 -2.57 -3.30 -6.78
N LYS A 140 -1.72 -2.59 -7.53
CA LYS A 140 -0.26 -2.74 -7.44
C LYS A 140 0.24 -2.40 -6.03
N LEU A 141 -0.24 -1.29 -5.46
CA LEU A 141 0.10 -0.90 -4.09
C LEU A 141 -0.34 -1.96 -3.06
N ALA A 142 -1.54 -2.52 -3.20
CA ALA A 142 -2.01 -3.59 -2.33
C ALA A 142 -1.17 -4.87 -2.47
N ALA A 143 -0.77 -5.21 -3.69
CA ALA A 143 0.12 -6.34 -3.96
C ALA A 143 1.49 -6.11 -3.31
N ASP A 144 2.10 -4.94 -3.51
CA ASP A 144 3.37 -4.55 -2.87
C ASP A 144 3.27 -4.57 -1.33
N TYR A 145 2.15 -4.11 -0.79
CA TYR A 145 1.87 -4.16 0.64
C TYR A 145 1.85 -5.60 1.13
N CYS A 146 1.07 -6.47 0.46
CA CYS A 146 0.85 -7.86 0.85
C CYS A 146 2.05 -8.78 0.57
N GLN A 147 2.92 -8.40 -0.38
CA GLN A 147 4.03 -9.21 -0.81
C GLN A 147 4.94 -9.59 0.37
N ASN A 148 5.36 -10.84 0.36
CA ASN A 148 6.33 -11.39 1.28
C ASN A 148 7.10 -12.46 0.51
N TYR A 149 8.30 -12.12 0.04
CA TYR A 149 9.11 -13.08 -0.71
C TYR A 149 9.53 -14.24 0.19
N ASP A 150 9.27 -15.46 -0.27
CA ASP A 150 9.72 -16.70 0.35
C ASP A 150 10.30 -17.58 -0.75
N PRO A 151 11.55 -18.10 -0.64
CA PRO A 151 12.15 -18.94 -1.67
C PRO A 151 11.29 -20.15 -2.08
N LYS A 152 10.45 -20.67 -1.17
CA LYS A 152 9.54 -21.79 -1.42
C LYS A 152 8.32 -21.39 -2.27
N TYR A 153 7.85 -20.15 -2.12
CA TYR A 153 6.59 -19.66 -2.69
C TYR A 153 6.79 -18.50 -3.70
N GLY A 154 8.03 -18.09 -3.95
CA GLY A 154 8.36 -16.94 -4.77
C GLY A 154 7.68 -15.66 -4.27
N ASN A 155 6.89 -15.04 -5.15
CA ASN A 155 6.13 -13.82 -4.87
C ASN A 155 4.63 -14.09 -4.60
N SER A 156 4.23 -15.35 -4.43
CA SER A 156 2.86 -15.69 -4.03
C SER A 156 2.51 -15.07 -2.67
N LEU A 157 1.21 -14.92 -2.43
CA LEU A 157 0.71 -14.61 -1.09
C LEU A 157 0.90 -15.85 -0.22
N ASN A 158 1.52 -15.71 0.94
CA ASN A 158 1.79 -16.81 1.87
C ASN A 158 1.29 -16.44 3.28
N GLY A 159 1.56 -17.27 4.29
CA GLY A 159 1.06 -17.05 5.66
C GLY A 159 1.24 -15.61 6.18
N PRO A 160 2.43 -14.99 6.06
CA PRO A 160 2.62 -13.57 6.39
C PRO A 160 1.76 -12.57 5.60
N SER A 161 1.38 -12.91 4.37
CA SER A 161 0.45 -12.11 3.56
C SER A 161 -0.99 -12.16 4.08
N SER A 162 -1.45 -13.27 4.67
CA SER A 162 -2.83 -13.41 5.20
C SER A 162 -3.20 -12.30 6.16
N THR A 163 -2.30 -11.98 7.10
CA THR A 163 -2.53 -10.89 8.07
C THR A 163 -2.72 -9.54 7.38
N LYS A 164 -1.92 -9.26 6.35
CA LYS A 164 -1.99 -8.01 5.59
C LYS A 164 -3.25 -7.91 4.74
N VAL A 165 -3.70 -9.03 4.15
CA VAL A 165 -4.97 -9.09 3.43
C VAL A 165 -6.15 -8.82 4.37
N LEU A 166 -6.13 -9.40 5.58
CA LEU A 166 -7.16 -9.13 6.59
C LEU A 166 -7.16 -7.67 7.06
N GLU A 167 -6.00 -7.02 7.17
CA GLU A 167 -5.92 -5.58 7.46
C GLU A 167 -6.60 -4.74 6.38
N ILE A 168 -6.40 -5.08 5.10
CA ILE A 168 -7.10 -4.43 3.97
C ILE A 168 -8.61 -4.61 4.12
N VAL A 169 -9.09 -5.84 4.39
CA VAL A 169 -10.52 -6.14 4.56
C VAL A 169 -11.14 -5.31 5.70
N ARG A 170 -10.45 -5.21 6.85
CA ARG A 170 -10.92 -4.42 8.00
C ARG A 170 -11.00 -2.94 7.67
N TRP A 171 -9.98 -2.41 7.00
CA TRP A 171 -9.98 -1.01 6.56
C TRP A 171 -11.10 -0.73 5.56
N MET A 172 -11.26 -1.59 4.52
CA MET A 172 -12.35 -1.46 3.54
C MET A 172 -13.72 -1.45 4.21
N SER A 173 -13.96 -2.34 5.16
CA SER A 173 -15.24 -2.42 5.87
C SER A 173 -15.53 -1.15 6.67
N THR A 174 -14.49 -0.58 7.31
CA THR A 174 -14.59 0.69 8.05
C THR A 174 -14.88 1.85 7.10
N HIS A 175 -14.17 1.90 5.96
CA HIS A 175 -14.34 2.94 4.94
C HIS A 175 -15.73 2.88 4.29
N GLU A 176 -16.21 1.68 3.94
CA GLU A 176 -17.56 1.49 3.37
C GLU A 176 -18.67 1.87 4.35
N ALA A 177 -18.49 1.63 5.66
CA ALA A 177 -19.46 2.06 6.68
C ALA A 177 -19.57 3.59 6.73
N LEU A 178 -18.44 4.28 6.76
CA LEU A 178 -18.39 5.74 6.79
C LEU A 178 -18.87 6.39 5.47
N GLU A 179 -18.69 5.72 4.32
CA GLU A 179 -19.28 6.16 3.04
C GLU A 179 -20.82 6.09 3.04
N GLY A 180 -21.41 5.15 3.78
CA GLY A 180 -22.86 4.98 3.86
C GLY A 180 -23.56 5.96 4.79
N GLU A 181 -22.81 6.71 5.60
CA GLU A 181 -23.30 7.75 6.51
C GLU A 181 -23.34 9.15 5.86
N GLN A 182 -22.83 9.30 4.62
CA GLN A 182 -22.81 10.54 3.83
C GLN A 182 -23.87 10.54 2.73
#